data_AF-A0A2Z3H681-F1
#
_entry.id   AF-A0A2Z3H681-F1
#
_cell.length_a   1.000
_cell.length_b   1.000
_cell.length_c   1.000
_cell.angle_alpha   90.00
_cell.angle_beta   90.00
_cell.angle_gamma   90.00
#
_symmetry.space_group_name_H-M   'P 1'
#
loop_
_entity.id
_entity.type
_entity.pdbx_description
1 polymer ?
#
loop_
_entity_poly.entity_id
_entity_poly.type
_entity_poly.pdbx_seq_one_letter_code
_entity_poly.pdbx_strand_id
1 'polypeptide(L)'
;MSHREPPSQCCRDEREKPFVYKSTLSKTYGLTPATINELGEPDKFCDNPHWPDGPPSGLYSIQRVEFWVGANQERVDRARESRVRRSAAAKTMQE
;
A
#
# COMPACT_ATOMS: atom_id res chain seq x y z
N MET A 1 17.07 46.50 20.30
CA MET A 1 17.63 45.27 19.71
C MET A 1 17.24 44.11 20.61
N SER A 2 16.28 43.29 20.18
CA SER A 2 16.01 41.96 20.74
C SER A 2 15.23 41.20 19.67
N HIS A 3 15.96 40.65 18.71
CA HIS A 3 15.44 39.67 17.77
C HIS A 3 15.22 38.38 18.55
N ARG A 4 13.99 38.12 18.99
CA ARG A 4 13.58 36.77 19.40
C ARG A 4 13.29 36.01 18.13
N GLU A 5 14.18 35.08 17.78
CA GLU A 5 13.96 34.13 16.70
C GLU A 5 12.69 33.31 17.01
N PRO A 6 11.75 33.15 16.06
CA PRO A 6 10.65 32.23 16.27
C PRO A 6 11.22 30.81 16.39
N PRO A 7 10.80 30.01 17.39
CA PRO A 7 11.22 28.62 17.48
C PRO A 7 10.82 27.92 16.18
N SER A 8 11.85 27.36 15.55
CA SER A 8 11.81 26.50 14.38
C SER A 8 10.47 25.78 14.28
N GLN A 9 9.71 26.11 13.24
CA GLN A 9 8.56 25.34 12.82
C GLN A 9 9.04 23.91 12.57
N CYS A 10 8.96 23.07 13.60
CA CYS A 10 8.85 21.64 13.42
C CYS A 10 7.59 21.46 12.57
N CYS A 11 7.75 21.26 11.27
CA CYS A 11 6.70 20.90 10.35
C CYS A 11 6.01 19.65 10.87
N ARG A 12 5.00 19.85 11.71
CA ARG A 12 4.11 18.83 12.23
C ARG A 12 3.11 18.54 11.13
N ASP A 13 3.57 17.89 10.06
CA ASP A 13 2.65 17.34 9.07
C ASP A 13 2.04 16.05 9.65
N GLU A 14 1.06 16.25 10.55
CA GLU A 14 0.16 15.22 11.06
C GLU A 14 -0.89 14.77 10.02
N ARG A 15 -0.73 15.14 8.73
CA ARG A 15 -1.79 14.97 7.73
C ARG A 15 -1.79 13.67 6.95
N GLU A 16 -0.75 12.85 7.00
CA GLU A 16 -0.74 11.65 6.17
C GLU A 16 -0.20 10.50 7.00
N LYS A 17 -1.05 9.54 7.37
CA LYS A 17 -0.57 8.21 7.74
C LYS A 17 0.07 7.66 6.46
N PRO A 18 1.40 7.75 6.27
CA PRO A 18 2.01 7.59 4.96
C PRO A 18 2.16 6.12 4.59
N PHE A 19 1.67 5.21 5.42
CA PHE A 19 1.88 3.78 5.27
C PHE A 19 0.56 3.02 5.26
N VAL A 20 0.47 2.04 4.36
CA VAL A 20 -0.67 1.15 4.19
C VAL A 20 -0.26 -0.29 4.34
N TYR A 21 -1.14 -1.11 4.92
CA TYR A 21 -0.92 -2.54 5.01
C TYR A 21 -0.99 -3.22 3.64
N LYS A 22 -0.30 -4.34 3.52
CA LYS A 22 -0.38 -5.24 2.34
C LYS A 22 -1.82 -5.57 1.92
N SER A 23 -2.71 -5.76 2.90
CA SER A 23 -4.13 -6.05 2.65
C SER A 23 -4.87 -4.87 2.03
N THR A 24 -4.56 -3.64 2.46
CA THR A 24 -5.10 -2.40 1.89
C THR A 24 -4.61 -2.19 0.46
N LEU A 25 -3.35 -2.48 0.17
CA LEU A 25 -2.81 -2.42 -1.20
C LEU A 25 -3.60 -3.27 -2.19
N SER A 26 -3.91 -4.50 -1.80
CA SER A 26 -4.65 -5.41 -2.67
C SER A 26 -6.11 -5.01 -2.85
N LYS A 27 -6.75 -4.43 -1.83
CA LYS A 27 -8.15 -3.99 -1.87
C LYS A 27 -8.32 -2.65 -2.61
N THR A 28 -7.54 -1.64 -2.25
CA THR A 28 -7.69 -0.27 -2.74
C THR A 28 -7.05 -0.09 -4.11
N TYR A 29 -5.81 -0.55 -4.27
CA TYR A 29 -5.03 -0.39 -5.51
C TYR A 29 -5.17 -1.58 -6.47
N GLY A 30 -5.89 -2.63 -6.06
CA GLY A 30 -6.06 -3.84 -6.89
C GLY A 30 -4.77 -4.62 -7.12
N LEU A 31 -3.72 -4.34 -6.35
CA LEU A 31 -2.41 -4.96 -6.53
C LEU A 31 -2.47 -6.44 -6.20
N THR A 32 -1.89 -7.27 -7.07
CA THR A 32 -1.79 -8.71 -6.84
C THR A 32 -0.63 -9.00 -5.88
N PRO A 33 -0.63 -10.13 -5.15
CA PRO A 33 0.50 -10.52 -4.31
C PRO A 33 1.83 -10.58 -5.08
N ALA A 34 1.80 -10.96 -6.36
CA ALA A 34 2.96 -10.94 -7.23
C ALA A 34 3.47 -9.51 -7.46
N THR A 35 2.57 -8.58 -7.74
CA THR A 35 2.90 -7.15 -7.90
C THR A 35 3.45 -6.55 -6.61
N ILE A 36 2.90 -6.94 -5.46
CA ILE A 36 3.40 -6.48 -4.16
C ILE A 36 4.80 -7.05 -3.88
N ASN A 37 5.11 -8.28 -4.30
CA ASN A 37 6.48 -8.80 -4.22
C ASN A 37 7.44 -8.05 -5.15
N GLU A 38 6.99 -7.58 -6.33
CA GLU A 38 7.79 -6.73 -7.22
C GLU A 38 8.07 -5.35 -6.62
N LEU A 39 7.12 -4.80 -5.85
CA LEU A 39 7.34 -3.59 -5.06
C LEU A 39 8.49 -3.77 -4.06
N GLY A 40 8.74 -4.99 -3.59
CA GLY A 40 9.83 -5.36 -2.70
C GLY A 40 9.43 -5.42 -1.23
N GLU A 41 10.41 -5.27 -0.34
CA GLU A 41 10.18 -5.31 1.11
C GLU A 41 9.37 -4.09 1.60
N PRO A 42 8.53 -4.28 2.63
CA PRO A 42 7.79 -3.19 3.25
C PRO A 42 8.74 -2.21 3.94
N ASP A 43 8.37 -0.92 3.94
CA ASP A 43 9.18 0.13 4.54
C ASP A 43 9.17 0.07 6.08
N LYS A 44 8.11 -0.48 6.67
CA LYS A 44 8.00 -0.69 8.11
C LYS A 44 7.39 -2.04 8.44
N PHE A 45 7.81 -2.61 9.55
CA PHE A 45 7.17 -3.76 10.18
C PHE A 45 6.47 -3.27 11.45
N CYS A 46 5.23 -3.73 11.65
CA CYS A 46 4.45 -3.42 12.84
C CYS A 46 3.89 -4.72 13.41
N ASP A 47 3.90 -4.83 14.74
CA ASP A 47 3.31 -5.98 15.41
C ASP A 47 1.83 -6.10 15.05
N ASN A 48 1.38 -7.32 14.81
CA ASN A 48 0.00 -7.55 14.45
C ASN A 48 -0.88 -7.49 15.72
N PRO A 49 -1.78 -6.50 15.87
CA PRO A 49 -2.61 -6.38 17.07
C PRO A 49 -3.57 -7.58 17.25
N HIS A 50 -3.83 -8.35 16.19
CA HIS A 50 -4.66 -9.56 16.26
C HIS A 50 -3.87 -10.82 16.61
N TRP A 51 -2.55 -10.82 16.42
CA TRP A 51 -1.67 -11.94 16.71
C TRP A 51 -0.32 -11.44 17.22
N PRO A 52 -0.17 -11.28 18.55
CA PRO A 52 1.07 -10.77 19.14
C PRO A 52 2.28 -11.70 18.88
N ASP A 53 2.06 -13.02 18.79
CA ASP A 53 3.10 -14.00 18.41
C ASP A 53 3.14 -14.30 16.90
N GLY A 54 2.34 -13.58 16.10
CA GLY A 54 2.26 -13.77 14.67
C GLY A 54 3.39 -13.07 13.90
N PRO A 55 3.50 -13.35 12.59
CA PRO A 55 4.45 -12.62 11.75
C PRO A 55 4.10 -11.12 11.73
N PRO A 56 5.10 -10.24 11.84
CA PRO A 56 4.87 -8.81 11.83
C PRO A 56 4.25 -8.38 10.50
N SER A 57 3.33 -7.42 10.59
CA SER A 57 2.64 -6.88 9.42
C SER A 57 3.48 -5.83 8.73
N GLY A 58 3.73 -6.04 7.43
CA GLY A 58 4.42 -5.08 6.57
C GLY A 58 3.54 -3.90 6.18
N LEU A 59 4.10 -2.71 6.36
CA LEU A 59 3.55 -1.40 6.04
C LEU A 59 4.35 -0.79 4.88
N TYR A 60 3.64 -0.37 3.83
CA TYR A 60 4.21 0.17 2.59
C TYR A 60 3.89 1.65 2.47
N SER A 61 4.86 2.46 2.05
CA SER A 61 4.64 3.88 1.82
C SER A 61 3.64 4.10 0.69
N ILE A 62 2.59 4.88 0.94
CA ILE A 62 1.58 5.27 -0.05
C ILE A 62 2.26 5.96 -1.24
N GLN A 63 3.18 6.89 -0.98
CA GLN A 63 3.89 7.62 -2.04
C GLN A 63 4.68 6.67 -2.96
N ARG A 64 5.38 5.68 -2.37
CA ARG A 64 6.11 4.67 -3.14
C ARG A 64 5.17 3.82 -3.99
N VAL A 65 4.04 3.44 -3.41
CA VAL A 65 3.01 2.63 -4.09
C VAL A 65 2.39 3.42 -5.23
N GLU A 66 1.96 4.66 -5.00
CA GLU A 66 1.37 5.52 -6.02
C GLU A 66 2.35 5.82 -7.15
N PHE A 67 3.61 6.10 -6.82
CA PHE A 67 4.66 6.27 -7.82
C PHE A 67 4.86 5.00 -8.67
N TRP A 68 4.92 3.83 -8.02
CA TRP A 68 5.06 2.56 -8.72
C TRP A 68 3.83 2.25 -9.59
N VAL A 69 2.63 2.50 -9.08
CA VAL A 69 1.35 2.31 -9.79
C VAL A 69 1.26 3.26 -10.98
N GLY A 70 1.64 4.53 -10.83
CA GLY A 70 1.68 5.49 -11.93
C GLY A 70 2.68 5.09 -13.00
N ALA A 71 3.86 4.60 -12.61
CA ALA A 71 4.88 4.11 -13.54
C ALA A 71 4.51 2.78 -14.23
N ASN A 72 3.64 1.96 -13.61
CA ASN A 72 3.27 0.63 -14.09
C ASN A 72 1.76 0.49 -14.33
N GLN A 73 1.07 1.59 -14.64
CA GLN A 73 -0.38 1.63 -14.68
C GLN A 73 -0.96 0.58 -15.64
N GLU A 74 -0.37 0.42 -16.81
CA GLU A 74 -0.74 -0.59 -17.81
C GLU A 74 -0.65 -2.03 -17.27
N ARG A 75 0.37 -2.33 -16.46
CA ARG A 75 0.53 -3.65 -15.83
C ARG A 75 -0.55 -3.89 -14.78
N VAL A 76 -0.88 -2.88 -14.00
CA VAL A 76 -1.93 -2.93 -12.96
C VAL A 76 -3.29 -3.16 -13.62
N ASP A 77 -3.60 -2.44 -14.69
CA ASP A 77 -4.86 -2.57 -15.43
C ASP A 77 -4.98 -3.95 -16.08
N ARG A 78 -3.92 -4.45 -16.74
CA ARG A 78 -3.91 -5.81 -17.30
C ARG A 78 -4.11 -6.89 -16.23
N ALA A 79 -3.50 -6.72 -15.06
CA ALA A 79 -3.70 -7.64 -13.93
C ALA A 79 -5.15 -7.59 -13.40
N ARG A 80 -5.75 -6.39 -13.37
CA ARG A 80 -7.15 -6.18 -12.98
C ARG A 80 -8.12 -6.83 -13.95
N GLU A 81 -7.93 -6.65 -15.25
CA GLU A 81 -8.73 -7.29 -16.31
C GLU A 81 -8.66 -8.83 -16.24
N SER A 82 -7.46 -9.38 -16.07
CA SER A 82 -7.26 -10.82 -15.86
C SER A 82 -8.03 -11.34 -14.64
N ARG A 83 -8.11 -10.54 -13.56
CA ARG A 83 -8.87 -10.90 -12.36
C ARG A 83 -10.38 -10.87 -12.63
N VAL A 84 -10.89 -9.85 -13.31
CA VAL A 84 -12.31 -9.77 -13.70
C VAL A 84 -12.69 -10.97 -14.55
N ARG A 85 -11.89 -11.31 -15.56
CA ARG A 85 -12.11 -12.47 -16.43
C ARG A 85 -12.14 -13.79 -15.65
N ARG A 86 -11.19 -14.00 -14.73
CA ARG A 86 -11.16 -15.20 -13.86
C ARG A 86 -12.36 -15.26 -12.92
N SER A 87 -12.78 -14.12 -12.36
CA SER A 87 -13.96 -14.07 -11.49
C SER A 87 -15.26 -14.37 -12.23
N ALA A 88 -15.38 -13.93 -13.50
CA ALA A 88 -16.50 -14.25 -14.36
C ALA A 88 -16.54 -15.75 -14.70
N ALA A 89 -15.41 -16.32 -15.11
CA ALA A 89 -15.32 -17.75 -15.42
C ALA A 89 -15.58 -18.65 -14.18
N ALA A 90 -15.14 -18.24 -13.00
CA ALA A 90 -15.40 -18.97 -11.76
C ALA A 90 -16.88 -18.97 -11.35
N LYS A 91 -17.63 -17.90 -11.66
CA LYS A 91 -19.09 -17.86 -11.44
C LYS A 91 -19.84 -18.83 -12.36
N THR A 92 -19.41 -18.94 -13.61
CA THR A 92 -20.05 -19.82 -14.60
C THR A 92 -19.89 -21.32 -14.29
N MET A 93 -18.90 -21.71 -13.47
CA MET A 93 -18.69 -23.12 -13.08
C MET A 93 -19.40 -23.53 -11.78
N GLN A 94 -20.11 -22.62 -11.11
CA GLN A 94 -20.87 -22.89 -9.89
C GLN A 94 -22.38 -23.05 -10.12
N GLU A 95 -22.84 -22.92 -11.36
CA GLU A 95 -24.24 -23.20 -11.77
C GLU A 95 -24.37 -24.60 -12.39
#